data_AF-Q30UZ5-F1
#
_entry.id   AF-Q30UZ5-F1
#
_cell.length_a   1.000
_cell.length_b   1.000
_cell.length_c   1.000
_cell.angle_alpha   90.00
_cell.angle_beta   90.00
_cell.angle_gamma   90.00
#
_symmetry.space_group_name_H-M   'P 1'
#
loop_
_entity.id
_entity.type
_entity.pdbx_description
1 polymer ?
#
loop_
_entity_poly.entity_id
_entity_poly.type
_entity_poly.pdbx_seq_one_letter_code
_entity_poly.pdbx_strand_id
1 'polypeptide(L)'
;MTAFYNFVSGPLAWAAWAVFIAGSAYRIFSMVRLAQKKDGSAVAYMSWKYSLRSIMHWIIPFGSIGWRENPAVTVLTFLFHICFFAVAIFLSSHVVLWDYAFGIDFWSLPDPVADIMTLAVLGICLFFAYRRLFNANVRFVTRPADWVALGIVALPFLTGFMATHLVGDNLILSTLHVLSGEAVLVAIPFTRLSHALFIPFTRAYMGSEFGGVRQCRDW
;
A
#
# COMPACT_ATOMS: atom_id res chain seq x y z
N MET A 1 15.98 -12.15 24.07
CA MET A 1 15.14 -11.16 23.35
C MET A 1 15.96 -10.21 22.49
N THR A 2 16.99 -9.54 23.00
CA THR A 2 17.82 -8.60 22.21
C THR A 2 18.49 -9.22 20.99
N ALA A 3 19.02 -10.44 21.09
CA ALA A 3 19.59 -11.14 19.94
C ALA A 3 18.54 -11.43 18.83
N PHE A 4 17.30 -11.71 19.22
CA PHE A 4 16.20 -11.93 18.28
C PHE A 4 15.79 -10.62 17.60
N TYR A 5 15.65 -9.53 18.37
CA TYR A 5 15.41 -8.21 17.81
C TYR A 5 16.47 -7.80 16.79
N ASN A 6 17.76 -7.96 17.11
CA ASN A 6 18.86 -7.65 16.20
C ASN A 6 18.85 -8.50 14.93
N PHE A 7 18.42 -9.76 15.01
CA PHE A 7 18.24 -10.61 13.83
C PHE A 7 17.10 -10.11 12.95
N VAL A 8 15.96 -9.76 13.55
CA VAL A 8 14.80 -9.22 12.86
C VAL A 8 15.16 -7.89 12.18
N SER A 9 15.62 -6.91 12.95
CA SER A 9 15.95 -5.56 12.45
C SER A 9 17.19 -5.49 11.53
N GLY A 10 17.92 -6.60 11.36
CA GLY A 10 19.12 -6.68 10.54
C GLY A 10 18.95 -7.69 9.39
N PRO A 11 19.52 -8.91 9.51
CA PRO A 11 19.46 -9.91 8.44
C PRO A 11 18.07 -10.21 7.88
N LEU A 12 17.04 -10.31 8.74
CA LEU A 12 15.68 -10.62 8.29
C LEU A 12 15.05 -9.45 7.53
N ALA A 13 15.25 -8.22 7.98
CA ALA A 13 14.80 -7.02 7.29
C ALA A 13 15.40 -6.94 5.87
N TRP A 14 16.69 -7.22 5.70
CA TRP A 14 17.33 -7.30 4.38
C TRP A 14 16.74 -8.40 3.49
N ALA A 15 16.45 -9.57 4.07
CA ALA A 15 15.78 -10.64 3.35
C ALA A 15 14.35 -10.23 2.91
N ALA A 16 13.60 -9.55 3.78
CA ALA A 16 12.26 -9.04 3.46
C ALA A 16 12.31 -8.00 2.32
N TRP A 17 13.26 -7.08 2.34
CA TRP A 17 13.51 -6.13 1.25
C TRP A 17 13.89 -6.84 -0.05
N ALA A 18 14.77 -7.83 -0.01
CA ALA A 18 15.14 -8.61 -1.19
C ALA A 18 13.93 -9.33 -1.80
N VAL A 19 13.09 -9.95 -0.97
CA VAL A 19 11.85 -10.62 -1.41
C VAL A 19 10.88 -9.60 -2.00
N PHE A 20 10.72 -8.43 -1.37
CA PHE A 20 9.86 -7.36 -1.88
C PHE A 20 10.32 -6.89 -3.26
N ILE A 21 11.60 -6.55 -3.42
CA ILE A 21 12.16 -6.01 -4.66
C ILE A 21 12.15 -7.07 -5.77
N ALA A 22 12.75 -8.24 -5.53
CA ALA A 22 12.85 -9.30 -6.53
C ALA A 22 11.47 -9.88 -6.87
N GLY A 23 10.61 -10.06 -5.85
CA GLY A 23 9.23 -10.50 -6.04
C GLY A 23 8.41 -9.52 -6.86
N SER A 24 8.52 -8.21 -6.58
CA SER A 24 7.82 -7.17 -7.34
C SER A 24 8.29 -7.11 -8.79
N ALA A 25 9.61 -7.15 -9.02
CA ALA A 25 10.19 -7.18 -10.37
C ALA A 25 9.73 -8.42 -11.15
N TYR A 26 9.78 -9.60 -10.54
CA TYR A 26 9.29 -10.84 -11.14
C TYR A 26 7.79 -10.77 -11.48
N ARG A 27 6.96 -10.23 -10.57
CA ARG A 27 5.51 -10.11 -10.76
C ARG A 27 5.15 -9.15 -11.88
N ILE A 28 5.81 -8.00 -11.97
CA ILE A 28 5.63 -7.05 -13.08
C ILE A 28 6.03 -7.72 -14.40
N PHE A 29 7.22 -8.32 -14.47
CA PHE A 29 7.73 -8.93 -15.69
C PHE A 29 6.90 -10.12 -16.18
N SER A 30 6.53 -11.03 -15.28
CA SER A 30 5.67 -12.17 -15.60
C SER A 30 4.29 -11.73 -16.07
N MET A 31 3.72 -10.67 -15.48
CA MET A 31 2.43 -10.12 -15.91
C MET A 31 2.53 -9.49 -17.29
N VAL A 32 3.56 -8.69 -17.58
CA VAL A 32 3.76 -8.08 -18.91
C VAL A 32 3.88 -9.17 -19.98
N ARG A 33 4.70 -10.20 -19.74
CA ARG A 33 4.83 -11.35 -20.65
C ARG A 33 3.51 -12.10 -20.86
N LEU A 34 2.75 -12.29 -19.78
CA LEU A 34 1.44 -12.95 -19.86
C LEU A 34 0.44 -12.13 -20.67
N ALA A 35 0.40 -10.80 -20.46
CA ALA A 35 -0.44 -9.88 -21.21
C ALA A 35 -0.09 -9.91 -22.70
N GLN A 36 1.20 -9.83 -23.06
CA GLN A 36 1.64 -9.94 -24.45
C GLN A 36 1.25 -11.28 -25.10
N LYS A 37 1.31 -12.37 -24.34
CA LYS A 37 0.98 -13.72 -24.85
C LYS A 37 -0.52 -13.93 -25.03
N LYS A 38 -1.34 -13.44 -24.09
CA LYS A 38 -2.79 -13.72 -24.06
C LYS A 38 -3.63 -12.63 -24.72
N ASP A 39 -3.14 -11.40 -24.74
CA ASP A 39 -3.85 -10.23 -25.25
C ASP A 39 -2.85 -9.24 -25.86
N GLY A 40 -2.12 -9.71 -26.87
CA GLY A 40 -1.14 -8.89 -27.59
C GLY A 40 -1.80 -7.67 -28.25
N SER A 41 -3.07 -7.78 -28.64
CA SER A 41 -3.90 -6.68 -29.15
C SER A 41 -4.04 -5.55 -28.12
N ALA A 42 -4.45 -5.87 -26.88
CA ALA A 42 -4.56 -4.88 -25.81
C ALA A 42 -3.26 -4.13 -25.56
N VAL A 43 -2.13 -4.84 -25.60
CA VAL A 43 -0.81 -4.24 -25.42
C VAL A 43 -0.43 -3.35 -26.61
N ALA A 44 -0.80 -3.74 -27.84
CA ALA A 44 -0.50 -2.97 -29.05
C ALA A 44 -1.22 -1.61 -29.10
N TYR A 45 -2.42 -1.52 -28.52
CA TYR A 45 -3.20 -0.27 -28.47
C TYR A 45 -2.84 0.65 -27.29
N MET A 46 -1.83 0.28 -26.49
CA MET A 46 -1.36 1.12 -25.39
C MET A 46 -0.85 2.46 -25.90
N SER A 47 -1.40 3.55 -25.37
CA SER A 47 -1.03 4.91 -25.73
C SER A 47 -0.59 5.68 -24.50
N TRP A 48 0.58 6.31 -24.57
CA TRP A 48 1.12 7.10 -23.47
C TRP A 48 0.20 8.25 -23.06
N LYS A 49 -0.36 8.96 -24.06
CA LYS A 49 -1.28 10.08 -23.85
C LYS A 49 -2.51 9.66 -23.04
N TYR A 50 -3.15 8.58 -23.44
CA TYR A 50 -4.39 8.12 -22.80
C TYR A 50 -4.12 7.41 -21.47
N SER A 51 -3.01 6.69 -21.38
CA SER A 51 -2.53 6.06 -20.15
C SER A 51 -2.30 7.08 -19.04
N LEU A 52 -1.47 8.10 -19.30
CA LEU A 52 -1.16 9.13 -18.31
C LEU A 52 -2.41 9.92 -17.91
N ARG A 53 -3.28 10.25 -18.87
CA ARG A 53 -4.55 10.93 -18.57
C ARG A 53 -5.40 10.13 -17.58
N SER A 54 -5.54 8.83 -17.79
CA SER A 54 -6.31 7.94 -16.89
C SER A 54 -5.67 7.86 -15.50
N ILE A 55 -4.35 7.72 -15.43
CA ILE A 55 -3.62 7.66 -14.16
C ILE A 55 -3.81 8.98 -13.37
N MET A 56 -3.69 10.13 -14.02
CA MET A 56 -3.84 11.43 -13.36
C MET A 56 -5.25 11.62 -12.78
N HIS A 57 -6.30 11.34 -13.56
CA HIS A 57 -7.68 11.44 -13.06
C HIS A 57 -7.97 10.43 -11.94
N TRP A 58 -7.25 9.31 -11.89
CA TRP A 58 -7.44 8.30 -10.86
C TRP A 58 -6.70 8.63 -9.56
N ILE A 59 -5.47 9.19 -9.65
CA ILE A 59 -4.67 9.60 -8.47
C ILE A 59 -5.19 10.90 -7.84
N ILE A 60 -5.99 11.69 -8.55
CA ILE A 60 -6.62 12.87 -7.97
C ILE A 60 -7.96 12.47 -7.33
N PRO A 61 -8.20 12.77 -6.04
CA PRO A 61 -9.48 12.49 -5.41
C PRO A 61 -10.61 13.18 -6.18
N PHE A 62 -11.70 12.44 -6.44
CA PHE A 62 -12.83 12.89 -7.26
C PHE A 62 -12.50 13.19 -8.73
N GLY A 63 -11.31 12.81 -9.21
CA GLY A 63 -10.93 12.97 -10.62
C GLY A 63 -11.67 12.02 -11.56
N SER A 64 -12.18 10.88 -11.06
CA SER A 64 -12.99 9.91 -11.83
C SER A 64 -14.44 9.83 -11.35
N ILE A 65 -15.36 9.44 -12.24
CA ILE A 65 -16.78 9.18 -11.95
C ILE A 65 -16.91 8.21 -10.77
N GLY A 66 -16.17 7.10 -10.76
CA GLY A 66 -16.23 6.12 -9.67
C GLY A 66 -15.87 6.71 -8.30
N TRP A 67 -14.94 7.67 -8.26
CA TRP A 67 -14.61 8.42 -7.03
C TRP A 67 -15.70 9.41 -6.62
N ARG A 68 -16.42 10.00 -7.57
CA ARG A 68 -17.55 10.92 -7.30
C ARG A 68 -18.80 10.19 -6.84
N GLU A 69 -19.05 8.99 -7.37
CA GLU A 69 -20.20 8.16 -6.97
C GLU A 69 -20.08 7.62 -5.55
N ASN A 70 -18.87 7.48 -5.02
CA ASN A 70 -18.62 6.90 -3.70
C ASN A 70 -17.78 7.83 -2.79
N PRO A 71 -18.27 9.06 -2.50
CA PRO A 71 -17.43 10.12 -1.95
C PRO A 71 -16.84 9.77 -0.57
N ALA A 72 -17.60 9.11 0.30
CA ALA A 72 -17.10 8.70 1.61
C ALA A 72 -15.94 7.70 1.50
N VAL A 73 -16.06 6.70 0.62
CA VAL A 73 -15.00 5.71 0.41
C VAL A 73 -13.79 6.35 -0.25
N THR A 74 -14.00 7.30 -1.17
CA THR A 74 -12.92 8.09 -1.79
C THR A 74 -12.10 8.80 -0.72
N VAL A 75 -12.73 9.62 0.14
CA VAL A 75 -12.02 10.37 1.18
C VAL A 75 -11.21 9.44 2.08
N LEU A 76 -11.83 8.38 2.58
CA LEU A 76 -11.16 7.43 3.48
C LEU A 76 -10.02 6.68 2.78
N THR A 77 -10.17 6.33 1.50
CA THR A 77 -9.12 5.65 0.74
C THR A 77 -7.92 6.56 0.53
N PHE A 78 -8.14 7.81 0.12
CA PHE A 78 -7.05 8.77 -0.08
C PHE A 78 -6.37 9.13 1.23
N LEU A 79 -7.15 9.43 2.28
CA LEU A 79 -6.61 9.71 3.60
C LEU A 79 -5.78 8.55 4.12
N PHE A 80 -6.27 7.31 3.98
CA PHE A 80 -5.52 6.12 4.36
C PHE A 80 -4.16 6.03 3.67
N HIS A 81 -4.10 6.15 2.34
CA HIS A 81 -2.84 5.99 1.62
C HIS A 81 -1.88 7.15 1.89
N ILE A 82 -2.38 8.39 1.97
CA ILE A 82 -1.56 9.55 2.32
C ILE A 82 -0.96 9.36 3.71
N CYS A 83 -1.78 9.00 4.71
CA CYS A 83 -1.29 8.76 6.07
C CYS A 83 -0.33 7.57 6.14
N PHE A 84 -0.65 6.48 5.44
CA PHE A 84 0.18 5.28 5.38
C PHE A 84 1.58 5.61 4.89
N PHE A 85 1.70 6.26 3.72
CA PHE A 85 3.01 6.59 3.14
C PHE A 85 3.74 7.65 3.97
N ALA A 86 3.02 8.65 4.45
CA ALA A 86 3.63 9.72 5.21
C ALA A 86 4.25 9.20 6.53
N VAL A 87 3.54 8.36 7.28
CA VAL A 87 4.09 7.75 8.51
C VAL A 87 5.18 6.72 8.20
N ALA A 88 4.97 5.86 7.20
CA ALA A 88 5.96 4.83 6.85
C ALA A 88 7.31 5.39 6.39
N ILE A 89 7.32 6.59 5.80
CA ILE A 89 8.54 7.22 5.24
C ILE A 89 9.09 8.31 6.17
N PHE A 90 8.25 9.20 6.68
CA PHE A 90 8.69 10.44 7.34
C PHE A 90 8.57 10.41 8.87
N LEU A 91 8.15 9.30 9.49
CA LEU A 91 8.23 9.19 10.95
C LEU A 91 9.70 9.28 11.38
N SER A 92 9.99 10.04 12.45
CA SER A 92 11.35 10.26 12.96
C SER A 92 12.15 8.96 13.13
N SER A 93 11.54 7.93 13.72
CA SER A 93 12.18 6.62 13.90
C SER A 93 12.52 5.92 12.57
N HIS A 94 11.72 6.11 11.50
CA HIS A 94 12.03 5.56 10.18
C HIS A 94 13.14 6.37 9.49
N VAL A 95 13.15 7.70 9.62
CA VAL A 95 14.23 8.54 9.08
C VAL A 95 15.58 8.17 9.71
N VAL A 96 15.63 7.96 11.02
CA VAL A 96 16.86 7.52 11.70
C VAL A 96 17.37 6.17 11.18
N LEU A 97 16.47 5.26 10.76
CA LEU A 97 16.89 4.00 10.13
C LEU A 97 17.55 4.23 8.76
N TRP A 98 17.09 5.21 7.98
CA TRP A 98 17.73 5.59 6.71
C TRP A 98 19.10 6.20 6.92
N ASP A 99 19.27 7.05 7.92
CA ASP A 99 20.57 7.61 8.28
C ASP A 99 21.53 6.51 8.74
N TYR A 100 21.08 5.62 9.62
CA TYR A 100 21.91 4.50 10.08
C TYR A 100 22.35 3.55 8.96
N ALA A 101 21.44 3.23 8.02
CA ALA A 101 21.73 2.26 6.97
C ALA A 101 22.48 2.85 5.76
N PHE A 102 22.24 4.13 5.43
CA PHE A 102 22.70 4.74 4.18
C PHE A 102 23.34 6.13 4.36
N GLY A 103 23.32 6.72 5.55
CA GLY A 103 23.78 8.08 5.80
C GLY A 103 22.88 9.15 5.19
N ILE A 104 21.58 8.84 5.01
CA ILE A 104 20.60 9.74 4.42
C ILE A 104 19.65 10.24 5.50
N ASP A 105 19.68 11.54 5.77
CA ASP A 105 18.75 12.24 6.65
C ASP A 105 17.84 13.19 5.87
N PHE A 106 16.57 13.27 6.26
CA PHE A 106 15.58 14.14 5.63
C PHE A 106 14.48 14.55 6.60
N TRP A 107 13.66 15.51 6.20
CA TRP A 107 12.60 16.05 7.05
C TRP A 107 11.69 14.96 7.62
N SER A 108 11.45 15.02 8.93
CA SER A 108 10.53 14.12 9.64
C SER A 108 9.25 14.85 10.07
N LEU A 109 8.17 14.08 10.19
CA LEU A 109 6.88 14.55 10.69
C LEU A 109 6.99 14.91 12.18
N PRO A 110 6.32 15.99 12.64
CA PRO A 110 6.15 16.23 14.07
C PRO A 110 5.41 15.06 14.74
N ASP A 111 5.87 14.61 15.91
CA ASP A 111 5.30 13.45 16.61
C ASP A 111 3.77 13.51 16.79
N PRO A 112 3.15 14.64 17.21
CA PRO A 112 1.69 14.72 17.34
C PRO A 112 0.95 14.52 16.02
N VAL A 113 1.55 14.94 14.91
CA VAL A 113 0.98 14.76 13.56
C VAL A 113 1.07 13.28 13.18
N ALA A 114 2.20 12.64 13.41
CA ALA A 114 2.38 11.21 13.16
C ALA A 114 1.41 10.35 13.99
N ASP A 115 1.17 10.71 15.25
CA ASP A 115 0.17 10.04 16.10
C ASP A 115 -1.24 10.15 15.53
N ILE A 116 -1.68 11.35 15.17
CA ILE A 116 -3.01 11.57 14.56
C ILE A 116 -3.15 10.76 13.28
N MET A 117 -2.13 10.77 12.42
CA MET A 117 -2.14 10.04 11.15
C MET A 117 -2.17 8.52 11.39
N THR A 118 -1.46 8.02 12.40
CA THR A 118 -1.47 6.61 12.79
C THR A 118 -2.84 6.18 13.31
N LEU A 119 -3.46 6.97 14.20
CA LEU A 119 -4.80 6.71 14.69
C LEU A 119 -5.85 6.79 13.58
N ALA A 120 -5.69 7.72 12.63
CA ALA A 120 -6.55 7.80 11.45
C ALA A 120 -6.45 6.52 10.60
N VAL A 121 -5.24 6.01 10.33
CA VAL A 121 -5.04 4.73 9.62
C VAL A 121 -5.73 3.57 10.33
N LEU A 122 -5.57 3.45 11.65
CA LEU A 122 -6.23 2.41 12.44
C LEU A 122 -7.76 2.54 12.41
N GLY A 123 -8.30 3.75 12.58
CA GLY A 123 -9.73 4.03 12.49
C GLY A 123 -10.30 3.69 11.10
N ILE A 124 -9.57 3.99 10.03
CA ILE A 124 -9.98 3.65 8.66
C ILE A 124 -9.92 2.14 8.42
N CYS A 125 -8.92 1.43 8.97
CA CYS A 125 -8.89 -0.03 8.95
C CYS A 125 -10.13 -0.64 9.61
N LEU A 126 -10.54 -0.12 10.78
CA LEU A 126 -11.76 -0.54 11.46
C LEU A 126 -13.01 -0.25 10.62
N PHE A 127 -13.07 0.91 9.95
CA PHE A 127 -14.15 1.22 9.02
C PHE A 127 -14.19 0.23 7.83
N PHE A 128 -13.04 -0.11 7.24
CA PHE A 128 -12.98 -1.09 6.16
C PHE A 128 -13.38 -2.50 6.60
N ALA A 129 -13.05 -2.90 7.83
CA ALA A 129 -13.54 -4.12 8.46
C ALA A 129 -15.07 -4.08 8.60
N TYR A 130 -15.60 -3.02 9.23
CA TYR A 130 -17.03 -2.80 9.39
C TYR A 130 -17.76 -2.89 8.04
N ARG A 131 -17.29 -2.17 7.02
CA ARG A 131 -17.88 -2.17 5.68
C ARG A 131 -17.92 -3.57 5.06
N ARG A 132 -16.93 -4.44 5.28
CA ARG A 132 -16.91 -5.83 4.78
C ARG A 132 -17.90 -6.75 5.49
N LEU A 133 -18.27 -6.44 6.74
CA LEU A 133 -19.24 -7.23 7.50
C LEU A 133 -20.69 -6.83 7.19
N PHE A 134 -20.94 -5.53 7.06
CA PHE A 134 -22.31 -4.99 7.05
C PHE A 134 -22.81 -4.54 5.68
N ASN A 135 -21.94 -4.17 4.73
CA ASN A 135 -22.39 -3.82 3.39
C ASN A 135 -22.53 -5.09 2.54
N ALA A 136 -23.76 -5.44 2.14
CA ALA A 136 -24.05 -6.67 1.40
C ALA A 136 -23.23 -6.80 0.10
N ASN A 137 -23.06 -5.71 -0.66
CA ASN A 137 -22.30 -5.71 -1.91
C ASN A 137 -20.82 -6.01 -1.68
N VAL A 138 -20.25 -5.48 -0.59
CA VAL A 138 -18.84 -5.66 -0.25
C VAL A 138 -18.62 -7.03 0.35
N ARG A 139 -19.51 -7.46 1.25
CA ARG A 139 -19.46 -8.78 1.89
C ARG A 139 -19.52 -9.90 0.85
N PHE A 140 -20.36 -9.76 -0.17
CA PHE A 140 -20.52 -10.73 -1.25
C PHE A 140 -19.20 -11.03 -2.00
N VAL A 141 -18.36 -10.01 -2.19
CA VAL A 141 -17.07 -10.16 -2.90
C VAL A 141 -15.86 -10.35 -1.97
N THR A 142 -16.07 -10.29 -0.65
CA THR A 142 -14.99 -10.39 0.34
C THR A 142 -14.52 -11.83 0.48
N ARG A 143 -13.20 -12.03 0.46
CA ARG A 143 -12.53 -13.33 0.64
C ARG A 143 -11.65 -13.31 1.90
N PRO A 144 -11.25 -14.47 2.44
CA PRO A 144 -10.35 -14.53 3.59
C PRO A 144 -9.04 -13.74 3.40
N ALA A 145 -8.50 -13.74 2.18
CA ALA A 145 -7.30 -12.98 1.84
C ALA A 145 -7.45 -11.46 2.04
N ASP A 146 -8.67 -10.92 1.94
CA ASP A 146 -8.93 -9.48 2.14
C ASP A 146 -8.87 -9.12 3.63
N TRP A 147 -9.25 -10.04 4.52
CA TRP A 147 -9.11 -9.88 5.97
C TRP A 147 -7.65 -10.00 6.41
N VAL A 148 -6.91 -10.95 5.84
CA VAL A 148 -5.47 -11.09 6.09
C VAL A 148 -4.72 -9.84 5.65
N ALA A 149 -5.00 -9.31 4.46
CA ALA A 149 -4.38 -8.07 3.97
C ALA A 149 -4.67 -6.88 4.89
N LEU A 150 -5.90 -6.75 5.39
CA LEU A 150 -6.27 -5.69 6.33
C LEU A 150 -5.51 -5.80 7.65
N GLY A 151 -5.39 -7.02 8.20
CA GLY A 151 -4.63 -7.28 9.42
C GLY A 151 -3.14 -6.98 9.25
N ILE A 152 -2.51 -7.50 8.19
CA ILE A 152 -1.10 -7.28 7.89
C ILE A 152 -0.77 -5.78 7.82
N VAL A 153 -1.63 -4.97 7.21
CA VAL A 153 -1.39 -3.52 7.10
C VAL A 153 -1.69 -2.78 8.40
N ALA A 154 -2.66 -3.21 9.22
CA ALA A 154 -2.98 -2.55 10.48
C ALA A 154 -1.95 -2.81 11.59
N LEU A 155 -1.37 -4.01 11.62
CA LEU A 155 -0.43 -4.44 12.66
C LEU A 155 0.79 -3.53 12.88
N PRO A 156 1.54 -3.08 11.84
CA PRO A 156 2.69 -2.20 12.05
C PRO A 156 2.29 -0.86 12.66
N PHE A 157 1.14 -0.30 12.27
CA PHE A 157 0.62 0.94 12.86
C PHE A 157 0.24 0.74 14.33
N LEU A 158 -0.44 -0.37 14.65
CA LEU A 158 -0.84 -0.67 16.01
C LEU A 158 0.36 -0.89 16.93
N THR A 159 1.28 -1.77 16.53
CA THR A 159 2.46 -2.13 17.32
C THR A 159 3.46 -0.98 17.41
N GLY A 160 3.65 -0.21 16.34
CA GLY A 160 4.48 0.98 16.33
C GLY A 160 3.94 2.08 17.26
N PHE A 161 2.64 2.36 17.18
CA PHE A 161 1.99 3.32 18.08
C PHE A 161 2.14 2.90 19.55
N MET A 162 1.88 1.63 19.87
CA MET A 162 2.05 1.13 21.23
C MET A 162 3.50 1.22 21.71
N ALA A 163 4.48 0.98 20.83
CA ALA A 163 5.90 1.09 21.16
C ALA A 163 6.29 2.54 21.49
N THR A 164 5.87 3.51 20.67
CA THR A 164 6.13 4.94 20.89
C THR A 164 5.53 5.46 22.19
N HIS A 165 4.33 4.98 22.55
CA HIS A 165 3.62 5.38 23.77
C HIS A 165 3.91 4.48 24.99
N LEU A 166 4.88 3.55 24.88
CA LEU A 166 5.31 2.65 25.94
C LEU A 166 4.15 1.82 26.55
N VAL A 167 3.17 1.45 25.73
CA VAL A 167 2.00 0.65 26.15
C VAL A 167 2.35 -0.84 26.12
N GLY A 168 3.27 -1.25 26.98
CA GLY A 168 3.80 -2.61 27.09
C GLY A 168 5.32 -2.67 27.05
N ASP A 169 5.88 -3.87 26.91
CA ASP A 169 7.34 -4.03 26.78
C ASP A 169 7.79 -3.49 25.43
N ASN A 170 8.61 -2.43 25.45
CA ASN A 170 9.04 -1.73 24.25
C ASN A 170 9.87 -2.63 23.33
N LEU A 171 10.71 -3.52 23.86
CA LEU A 171 11.50 -4.44 23.04
C LEU A 171 10.60 -5.42 22.29
N ILE A 172 9.58 -5.97 22.96
CA ILE A 172 8.60 -6.86 22.34
C ILE A 172 7.80 -6.10 21.27
N LEU A 173 7.27 -4.92 21.59
CA LEU A 173 6.44 -4.14 20.66
C LEU A 173 7.23 -3.66 19.44
N SER A 174 8.46 -3.20 19.64
CA SER A 174 9.38 -2.84 18.55
C SER A 174 9.72 -4.05 17.68
N THR A 175 9.94 -5.22 18.30
CA THR A 175 10.16 -6.47 17.54
C THR A 175 8.94 -6.84 16.70
N LEU A 176 7.74 -6.76 17.28
CA LEU A 176 6.48 -7.04 16.57
C LEU A 176 6.21 -6.03 15.46
N HIS A 177 6.54 -4.75 15.68
CA HIS A 177 6.45 -3.71 14.69
C HIS A 177 7.33 -4.04 13.48
N VAL A 178 8.61 -4.32 13.69
CA VAL A 178 9.53 -4.67 12.58
C VAL A 178 9.05 -5.94 11.86
N LEU A 179 8.71 -7.01 12.58
CA LEU A 179 8.18 -8.26 11.97
C LEU A 179 6.92 -8.00 11.13
N SER A 180 6.01 -7.15 11.61
CA SER A 180 4.79 -6.83 10.88
C SER A 180 5.06 -5.94 9.66
N GLY A 181 6.04 -5.03 9.72
CA GLY A 181 6.53 -4.26 8.59
C GLY A 181 7.18 -5.15 7.52
N GLU A 182 8.01 -6.10 7.92
CA GLU A 182 8.59 -7.12 7.03
C GLU A 182 7.49 -7.98 6.38
N ALA A 183 6.47 -8.36 7.15
CA ALA A 183 5.32 -9.10 6.62
C ALA A 183 4.57 -8.30 5.54
N VAL A 184 4.41 -6.97 5.71
CA VAL A 184 3.87 -6.10 4.65
C VAL A 184 4.76 -6.18 3.40
N LEU A 185 6.07 -5.98 3.53
CA LEU A 185 7.02 -6.00 2.40
C LEU A 185 6.95 -7.31 1.61
N VAL A 186 7.01 -8.45 2.30
CA VAL A 186 6.92 -9.78 1.69
C VAL A 186 5.56 -10.03 1.06
N ALA A 187 4.48 -9.52 1.65
CA ALA A 187 3.12 -9.72 1.15
C ALA A 187 2.77 -8.88 -0.08
N ILE A 188 3.40 -7.71 -0.31
CA ILE A 188 3.08 -6.82 -1.44
C ILE A 188 3.06 -7.56 -2.79
N PRO A 189 4.12 -8.25 -3.23
CA PRO A 189 4.15 -8.85 -4.57
C PRO A 189 3.16 -10.03 -4.75
N PHE A 190 2.82 -10.75 -3.68
CA PHE A 190 2.15 -12.06 -3.77
C PHE A 190 0.71 -12.08 -3.28
N THR A 191 0.19 -10.97 -2.72
CA THR A 191 -1.16 -10.92 -2.16
C THR A 191 -2.03 -9.86 -2.83
N ARG A 192 -3.19 -9.56 -2.23
CA ARG A 192 -4.07 -8.43 -2.60
C ARG A 192 -3.38 -7.08 -2.50
N LEU A 193 -2.28 -6.97 -1.75
CA LEU A 193 -1.45 -5.76 -1.65
C LEU A 193 -0.72 -5.43 -2.96
N SER A 194 -0.65 -6.37 -3.91
CA SER A 194 -0.05 -6.14 -5.23
C SER A 194 -0.76 -5.08 -6.06
N HIS A 195 -1.94 -4.60 -5.65
CA HIS A 195 -2.55 -3.41 -6.23
C HIS A 195 -1.60 -2.21 -6.21
N ALA A 196 -0.75 -2.07 -5.18
CA ALA A 196 0.28 -1.04 -5.12
C ALA A 196 1.23 -1.07 -6.33
N LEU A 197 1.48 -2.26 -6.91
CA LEU A 197 2.31 -2.45 -8.09
C LEU A 197 1.51 -2.28 -9.40
N PHE A 198 0.29 -2.82 -9.45
CA PHE A 198 -0.45 -2.99 -10.70
C PHE A 198 -1.43 -1.88 -11.05
N ILE A 199 -1.77 -0.98 -10.11
CA ILE A 199 -2.67 0.16 -10.37
C ILE A 199 -2.22 0.98 -11.59
N PRO A 200 -0.95 1.42 -11.71
CA PRO A 200 -0.52 2.22 -12.85
C PRO A 200 -0.73 1.49 -14.19
N PHE A 201 -0.44 0.19 -14.24
CA PHE A 201 -0.57 -0.62 -15.46
C PHE A 201 -2.03 -0.83 -15.85
N THR A 202 -2.88 -1.17 -14.88
CA THR A 202 -4.32 -1.36 -15.10
C THR A 202 -4.99 -0.06 -15.54
N ARG A 203 -4.66 1.09 -14.93
CA ARG A 203 -5.16 2.40 -15.36
C ARG A 203 -4.61 2.81 -16.73
N ALA A 204 -3.34 2.52 -17.01
CA ALA A 204 -2.75 2.79 -18.32
C ALA A 204 -3.50 2.05 -19.44
N TYR A 205 -3.82 0.77 -19.20
CA TYR A 205 -4.62 -0.03 -20.11
C TYR A 205 -6.04 0.52 -20.29
N MET A 206 -6.76 0.77 -19.18
CA MET A 206 -8.12 1.34 -19.23
C MET A 206 -8.15 2.67 -19.98
N GLY A 207 -7.20 3.56 -19.72
CA GLY A 207 -7.09 4.83 -20.45
C GLY A 207 -6.92 4.61 -21.95
N SER A 208 -6.02 3.70 -22.33
CA SER A 208 -5.72 3.41 -23.75
C SER A 208 -6.91 2.79 -24.48
N GLU A 209 -7.58 1.82 -23.87
CA GLU A 209 -8.75 1.14 -24.45
C GLU A 209 -9.95 2.11 -24.59
N PHE A 210 -10.35 2.74 -23.50
CA PHE A 210 -11.55 3.59 -23.50
C PHE A 210 -11.31 4.91 -24.23
N GLY A 211 -10.15 5.53 -24.02
CA GLY A 211 -9.78 6.80 -24.63
C GLY A 211 -9.29 6.70 -26.06
N GLY A 212 -8.46 5.71 -26.36
CA GLY A 212 -7.80 5.55 -27.66
C GLY A 212 -8.61 4.75 -28.66
N VAL A 213 -9.22 3.64 -28.23
CA VAL A 213 -9.98 2.76 -29.13
C VAL A 213 -11.45 3.16 -29.16
N ARG A 214 -12.09 3.25 -28.00
CA ARG A 214 -13.54 3.47 -27.90
C ARG A 214 -13.96 4.94 -27.97
N GLN A 215 -13.01 5.86 -27.96
CA GLN A 215 -13.26 7.32 -28.03
C GLN A 215 -14.22 7.83 -26.93
N CYS A 216 -14.12 7.26 -25.73
CA CYS A 216 -14.93 7.63 -24.57
C CYS A 216 -14.04 8.04 -23.39
N ARG A 217 -14.65 8.74 -22.42
CA ARG A 217 -13.95 9.16 -21.19
C ARG A 217 -14.04 8.03 -20.17
N ASP A 218 -12.91 7.68 -19.56
CA ASP A 218 -12.79 6.68 -18.51
C ASP A 218 -12.72 7.27 -17.09
N TRP A 219 -13.12 8.54 -16.96
CA TRP A 219 -13.14 9.34 -15.75
C TRP A 219 -14.37 10.24 -15.70
#